data_AF-A0A958BA53-F1
#
_entry.id   AF-A0A958BA53-F1
#
_cell.length_a   1.000
_cell.length_b   1.000
_cell.length_c   1.000
_cell.angle_alpha   90.00
_cell.angle_beta   90.00
_cell.angle_gamma   90.00
#
_symmetry.space_group_name_H-M   'P 1'
#
loop_
_entity.id
_entity.type
_entity.pdbx_description
1 polymer ?
#
loop_
_entity_poly.entity_id
_entity_poly.type
_entity_poly.pdbx_seq_one_letter_code
_entity_poly.pdbx_strand_id
1 'polypeptide(L)'
;MIEQLRYYFSGQASSIPRYFLEQLILGLCSGVPSVLGIGLRSLAYRAIMKLDGTPAIEAGVRIAHASGVHLGKNVYLDQGVYLHALPNGITIGDNTFLMHHTMLHVFNFRGLPQAGISIGSNCFFGEYNVIRGQGGVHIGNDVYTGPMVQMVAVNHVYQDPNRPIREQGITAQGIVVEDDVWIGANVTVVDGVTIGKGSIIGAGSVVTRDIPPYSIAVGTPAKRVKDRRELSNNNRQDAGIFFGELEEIQR
;
A
#
# COMPACT_ATOMS: atom_id res chain seq x y z
N MET A 1 11.82 11.09 28.75
CA MET A 1 10.92 12.14 28.22
C MET A 1 11.47 12.82 26.98
N ILE A 2 12.63 13.50 27.01
CA ILE A 2 13.16 14.22 25.83
C ILE A 2 13.45 13.28 24.64
N GLU A 3 14.07 12.13 24.87
CA GLU A 3 14.33 11.15 23.81
C GLU A 3 13.06 10.53 23.23
N GLN A 4 12.07 10.24 24.09
CA GLN A 4 10.75 9.74 23.66
C GLN A 4 10.01 10.77 22.80
N LEU A 5 10.11 12.06 23.15
CA LEU A 5 9.54 13.14 22.34
C LEU A 5 10.27 13.28 21.01
N ARG A 6 11.62 13.23 21.00
CA ARG A 6 12.41 13.24 19.76
C ARG A 6 12.03 12.08 18.85
N TYR A 7 11.91 10.88 19.41
CA TYR A 7 11.47 9.67 18.71
C TYR A 7 10.08 9.84 18.10
N TYR A 8 9.14 10.39 18.87
CA TYR A 8 7.80 10.69 18.39
C TYR A 8 7.84 11.67 17.22
N PHE A 9 8.51 12.81 17.38
CA PHE A 9 8.60 13.84 16.34
C PHE A 9 9.27 13.32 15.06
N SER A 10 10.36 12.56 15.18
CA SER A 10 11.06 12.00 14.01
C SER A 10 10.22 11.01 13.22
N GLY A 11 9.29 10.31 13.89
CA GLY A 11 8.33 9.45 13.20
C GLY A 11 7.17 10.22 12.57
N GLN A 12 6.84 11.41 13.08
CA GLN A 12 5.69 12.17 12.58
C GLN A 12 6.05 13.16 11.46
N ALA A 13 7.27 13.70 11.39
CA ALA A 13 7.66 14.67 10.35
C ALA A 13 9.19 14.73 10.15
N SER A 14 9.61 15.30 9.03
CA SER A 14 11.04 15.42 8.64
C SER A 14 11.85 16.39 9.50
N SER A 15 11.19 17.31 10.22
CA SER A 15 11.80 18.21 11.19
C SER A 15 10.77 18.72 12.19
N ILE A 16 11.22 19.32 13.30
CA ILE A 16 10.32 19.90 14.33
C ILE A 16 9.47 21.06 13.76
N PRO A 17 10.02 22.04 13.02
CA PRO A 17 9.18 23.08 12.40
C PRO A 17 8.16 22.50 11.44
N ARG A 18 8.55 21.48 10.66
CA ARG A 18 7.65 20.78 9.75
C ARG A 18 6.55 20.04 10.50
N TYR A 19 6.85 19.40 11.64
CA TYR A 19 5.86 18.78 12.50
C TYR A 19 4.75 19.76 12.87
N PHE A 20 5.09 20.96 13.36
CA PHE A 20 4.08 21.94 13.75
C PHE A 20 3.23 22.41 12.57
N LEU A 21 3.84 22.62 11.39
CA LEU A 21 3.10 22.96 10.18
C LEU A 21 2.14 21.83 9.76
N GLU A 22 2.62 20.59 9.75
CA GLU A 22 1.82 19.41 9.41
C GLU A 22 0.67 19.23 10.40
N GLN A 23 0.93 19.33 11.71
CA GLN A 23 -0.12 19.20 12.73
C GLN A 23 -1.14 20.35 12.69
N LEU A 24 -0.72 21.57 12.35
CA LEU A 24 -1.66 22.69 12.19
C LEU A 24 -2.63 22.43 11.04
N ILE A 25 -2.10 22.06 9.87
CA ILE A 25 -2.92 21.80 8.67
C ILE A 25 -3.81 20.57 8.87
N LEU A 26 -3.24 19.46 9.35
CA LEU A 26 -3.97 18.22 9.61
C LEU A 26 -5.04 18.44 10.68
N GLY A 27 -4.71 19.13 11.78
CA GLY A 27 -5.62 19.41 12.89
C GLY A 27 -6.82 20.27 12.48
N LEU A 28 -6.64 21.22 11.56
CA LEU A 28 -7.73 22.07 11.07
C LEU A 28 -8.60 21.39 10.00
N CYS A 29 -8.03 20.51 9.16
CA CYS A 29 -8.71 20.02 7.95
C CYS A 29 -9.16 18.55 8.02
N SER A 30 -8.53 17.70 8.83
CA SER A 30 -8.73 16.24 8.79
C SER A 30 -10.15 15.81 9.17
N GLY A 31 -10.80 16.54 10.09
CA GLY A 31 -12.14 16.19 10.60
C GLY A 31 -13.32 16.77 9.83
N VAL A 32 -13.11 17.65 8.84
CA VAL A 32 -14.22 18.28 8.11
C VAL A 32 -14.92 17.23 7.24
N PRO A 33 -16.22 16.97 7.41
CA PRO A 33 -16.89 15.89 6.67
C PRO A 33 -17.23 16.30 5.24
N SER A 34 -17.70 15.32 4.45
CA SER A 34 -18.33 15.49 3.13
C SER A 34 -17.42 16.10 2.05
N VAL A 35 -18.03 16.42 0.89
CA VAL A 35 -17.39 17.06 -0.26
C VAL A 35 -16.68 18.36 0.09
N LEU A 36 -17.18 19.13 1.07
CA LEU A 36 -16.52 20.34 1.55
C LEU A 36 -15.15 20.03 2.19
N GLY A 37 -15.10 18.99 3.03
CA GLY A 37 -13.86 18.52 3.62
C GLY A 37 -12.89 17.94 2.61
N ILE A 38 -13.41 17.21 1.62
CA ILE A 38 -12.61 16.68 0.50
C ILE A 38 -11.93 17.82 -0.25
N GLY A 39 -12.68 18.85 -0.65
CA GLY A 39 -12.13 20.03 -1.33
C GLY A 39 -11.11 20.77 -0.48
N LEU A 40 -11.40 20.98 0.82
CA LEU A 40 -10.46 21.59 1.77
C LEU A 40 -9.14 20.82 1.85
N ARG A 41 -9.19 19.50 2.05
CA ARG A 41 -7.98 18.67 2.15
C ARG A 41 -7.20 18.64 0.83
N SER A 42 -7.88 18.55 -0.31
CA SER A 42 -7.26 18.56 -1.64
C SER A 42 -6.45 19.85 -1.91
N LEU A 43 -6.87 20.98 -1.33
CA LEU A 43 -6.14 22.25 -1.40
C LEU A 43 -5.08 22.38 -0.31
N ALA A 44 -5.48 22.23 0.97
CA ALA A 44 -4.62 22.50 2.11
C ALA A 44 -3.43 21.54 2.20
N TYR A 45 -3.62 20.27 1.85
CA TYR A 45 -2.55 19.27 1.99
C TYR A 45 -1.41 19.48 0.99
N ARG A 46 -1.61 20.24 -0.09
CA ARG A 46 -0.52 20.63 -1.03
C ARG A 46 0.64 21.34 -0.33
N ALA A 47 0.38 22.03 0.79
CA ALA A 47 1.43 22.68 1.56
C ALA A 47 2.35 21.69 2.31
N ILE A 48 1.87 20.46 2.53
CA ILE A 48 2.54 19.45 3.37
C ILE A 48 2.96 18.18 2.63
N MET A 49 2.41 17.90 1.45
CA MET A 49 2.71 16.71 0.66
C MET A 49 2.70 17.00 -0.84
N LYS A 50 3.27 16.09 -1.65
CA LYS A 50 3.33 16.25 -3.11
C LYS A 50 2.08 15.69 -3.76
N LEU A 51 1.33 16.54 -4.48
CA LEU A 51 0.07 16.19 -5.13
C LEU A 51 0.08 16.63 -6.60
N ASP A 52 0.00 15.69 -7.53
CA ASP A 52 0.02 15.98 -8.96
C ASP A 52 -1.36 16.34 -9.53
N GLY A 53 -2.44 15.94 -8.83
CA GLY A 53 -3.83 16.28 -9.16
C GLY A 53 -4.60 16.72 -7.93
N THR A 54 -5.94 16.70 -8.01
CA THR A 54 -6.85 16.96 -6.89
C THR A 54 -7.33 15.64 -6.29
N PRO A 55 -6.58 15.04 -5.34
CA PRO A 55 -7.02 13.79 -4.74
C PRO A 55 -8.31 14.01 -3.94
N ALA A 56 -9.13 12.96 -3.89
CA ALA A 56 -10.26 12.89 -3.00
C ALA A 56 -9.81 12.19 -1.71
N ILE A 57 -9.73 12.95 -0.61
CA ILE A 57 -9.25 12.46 0.68
C ILE A 57 -10.40 12.58 1.67
N GLU A 58 -10.87 11.45 2.18
CA GLU A 58 -11.96 11.40 3.16
C GLU A 58 -11.54 11.93 4.53
N ALA A 59 -12.53 12.19 5.39
CA ALA A 59 -12.27 12.55 6.77
C ALA A 59 -11.62 11.37 7.52
N GLY A 60 -10.74 11.67 8.47
CA GLY A 60 -10.09 10.63 9.28
C GLY A 60 -8.98 9.85 8.60
N VAL A 61 -8.55 10.24 7.39
CA VAL A 61 -7.27 9.76 6.81
C VAL A 61 -6.12 10.26 7.68
N ARG A 62 -5.33 9.33 8.21
CA ARG A 62 -4.17 9.64 9.05
C ARG A 62 -2.91 9.64 8.18
N ILE A 63 -2.18 10.76 8.21
CA ILE A 63 -0.91 10.92 7.49
C ILE A 63 0.18 11.23 8.51
N ALA A 64 1.18 10.36 8.58
CA ALA A 64 2.41 10.59 9.30
C ALA A 64 3.56 10.78 8.30
N HIS A 65 4.38 11.79 8.54
CA HIS A 65 5.49 12.18 7.70
C HIS A 65 5.02 12.62 6.30
N ALA A 66 4.15 13.64 6.26
CA ALA A 66 3.43 14.04 5.05
C ALA A 66 4.37 14.46 3.90
N SER A 67 5.54 15.03 4.23
CA SER A 67 6.57 15.37 3.23
C SER A 67 7.09 14.17 2.44
N GLY A 68 6.92 12.95 2.95
CA GLY A 68 7.29 11.70 2.27
C GLY A 68 6.19 11.10 1.39
N VAL A 69 5.01 11.74 1.29
CA VAL A 69 3.90 11.21 0.49
C VAL A 69 3.81 11.93 -0.85
N HIS A 70 3.72 11.16 -1.93
CA HIS A 70 3.43 11.62 -3.28
C HIS A 70 2.19 10.92 -3.82
N LEU A 71 1.14 11.68 -4.14
CA LEU A 71 -0.07 11.19 -4.79
C LEU A 71 -0.17 11.71 -6.23
N GLY A 72 -0.46 10.81 -7.15
CA GLY A 72 -0.79 11.10 -8.54
C GLY A 72 -2.15 11.80 -8.71
N LYS A 73 -2.65 11.81 -9.94
CA LYS A 73 -3.96 12.35 -10.30
C LYS A 73 -5.07 11.37 -9.94
N ASN A 74 -6.24 11.89 -9.58
CA ASN A 74 -7.44 11.09 -9.29
C ASN A 74 -7.23 9.97 -8.24
N VAL A 75 -6.32 10.19 -7.29
CA VAL A 75 -6.15 9.28 -6.15
C VAL A 75 -7.31 9.46 -5.18
N TYR A 76 -7.89 8.34 -4.75
CA TYR A 76 -8.92 8.30 -3.71
C TYR A 76 -8.38 7.63 -2.44
N LEU A 77 -8.49 8.33 -1.31
CA LEU A 77 -8.17 7.82 0.01
C LEU A 77 -9.44 7.82 0.86
N ASP A 78 -9.98 6.64 1.13
CA ASP A 78 -11.19 6.45 1.93
C ASP A 78 -10.95 6.65 3.44
N GLN A 79 -12.03 6.74 4.20
CA GLN A 79 -12.02 6.95 5.64
C GLN A 79 -11.14 5.92 6.35
N GLY A 80 -10.32 6.39 7.29
CA GLY A 80 -9.49 5.53 8.13
C GLY A 80 -8.24 4.99 7.45
N VAL A 81 -7.98 5.34 6.18
CA VAL A 81 -6.69 5.06 5.53
C VAL A 81 -5.55 5.65 6.35
N TYR A 82 -4.49 4.86 6.54
CA TYR A 82 -3.31 5.27 7.29
C TYR A 82 -2.06 5.22 6.41
N LEU A 83 -1.42 6.38 6.24
CA LEU A 83 -0.15 6.54 5.53
C LEU A 83 0.95 6.90 6.51
N HIS A 84 2.04 6.12 6.53
CA HIS A 84 3.25 6.43 7.31
C HIS A 84 4.48 6.31 6.42
N ALA A 85 4.92 7.47 5.93
CA ALA A 85 5.84 7.59 4.79
C ALA A 85 7.30 7.85 5.19
N LEU A 86 7.81 7.04 6.11
CA LEU A 86 9.18 7.12 6.59
C LEU A 86 9.79 5.71 6.68
N PRO A 87 11.05 5.49 6.27
CA PRO A 87 11.89 6.34 5.42
C PRO A 87 11.49 6.21 3.93
N ASN A 88 12.09 7.03 3.07
CA ASN A 88 11.93 7.07 1.60
C ASN A 88 10.51 7.26 1.02
N GLY A 89 9.48 7.25 1.85
CA GLY A 89 8.16 7.73 1.48
C GLY A 89 7.21 6.67 0.93
N ILE A 90 6.09 7.19 0.45
CA ILE A 90 5.01 6.45 -0.21
C ILE A 90 4.68 7.20 -1.49
N THR A 91 4.72 6.50 -2.62
CA THR A 91 4.28 7.02 -3.92
C THR A 91 3.08 6.22 -4.40
N ILE A 92 2.01 6.91 -4.78
CA ILE A 92 0.79 6.33 -5.34
C ILE A 92 0.54 6.95 -6.71
N GLY A 93 0.46 6.12 -7.75
CA GLY A 93 0.23 6.53 -9.12
C GLY A 93 -1.20 7.04 -9.38
N ASP A 94 -1.44 7.38 -10.64
CA ASP A 94 -2.70 7.97 -11.08
C ASP A 94 -3.86 6.96 -10.95
N ASN A 95 -5.09 7.48 -10.81
CA ASN A 95 -6.30 6.67 -10.80
C ASN A 95 -6.21 5.49 -9.81
N THR A 96 -5.70 5.72 -8.59
CA THR A 96 -5.48 4.65 -7.61
C THR A 96 -6.27 4.89 -6.32
N PHE A 97 -6.94 3.84 -5.86
CA PHE A 97 -7.97 3.91 -4.83
C PHE A 97 -7.55 3.04 -3.65
N LEU A 98 -7.46 3.65 -2.46
CA LEU A 98 -7.27 2.94 -1.20
C LEU A 98 -8.55 2.99 -0.39
N MET A 99 -9.19 1.83 -0.22
CA MET A 99 -10.45 1.71 0.49
C MET A 99 -10.27 1.67 2.00
N HIS A 100 -11.41 1.75 2.70
CA HIS A 100 -11.55 1.85 4.14
C HIS A 100 -10.48 1.09 4.94
N HIS A 101 -9.81 1.81 5.85
CA HIS A 101 -8.78 1.26 6.74
C HIS A 101 -7.58 0.57 6.07
N THR A 102 -7.34 0.79 4.78
CA THR A 102 -6.08 0.40 4.15
C THR A 102 -4.90 1.14 4.80
N MET A 103 -3.86 0.39 5.15
CA MET A 103 -2.67 0.87 5.82
C MET A 103 -1.44 0.69 4.93
N LEU A 104 -0.79 1.80 4.59
CA LEU A 104 0.54 1.84 3.99
C LEU A 104 1.54 2.30 5.04
N HIS A 105 2.34 1.37 5.56
CA HIS A 105 3.19 1.60 6.73
C HIS A 105 4.63 1.21 6.47
N VAL A 106 5.46 2.20 6.14
CA VAL A 106 6.88 2.00 5.84
C VAL A 106 7.74 1.93 7.10
N PHE A 107 7.38 2.69 8.14
CA PHE A 107 8.16 2.97 9.36
C PHE A 107 9.25 1.95 9.70
N ASN A 108 10.50 2.39 9.52
CA ASN A 108 11.68 1.56 9.75
C ASN A 108 12.78 2.30 10.53
N PHE A 109 13.24 1.71 11.63
CA PHE A 109 14.33 2.22 12.48
C PHE A 109 15.69 1.60 12.18
N ARG A 110 15.77 0.73 11.18
CA ARG A 110 16.95 -0.09 10.91
C ARG A 110 17.78 0.43 9.74
N GLY A 111 17.46 1.62 9.23
CA GLY A 111 18.19 2.28 8.15
C GLY A 111 18.23 1.45 6.86
N LEU A 112 17.18 0.68 6.55
CA LEU A 112 17.14 -0.12 5.32
C LEU A 112 16.95 0.82 4.11
N PRO A 113 17.91 0.90 3.18
CA PRO A 113 17.85 1.85 2.07
C PRO A 113 16.70 1.59 1.09
N GLN A 114 16.22 0.35 1.01
CA GLN A 114 15.12 -0.08 0.14
C GLN A 114 13.73 0.09 0.77
N ALA A 115 13.63 0.50 2.04
CA ALA A 115 12.35 0.75 2.68
C ALA A 115 11.54 1.76 1.86
N GLY A 116 10.24 1.56 1.71
CA GLY A 116 9.38 2.41 0.88
C GLY A 116 8.19 1.64 0.33
N ILE A 117 7.19 2.35 -0.15
CA ILE A 117 6.07 1.77 -0.90
C ILE A 117 5.89 2.57 -2.19
N SER A 118 5.92 1.89 -3.33
CA SER A 118 5.62 2.45 -4.64
C SER A 118 4.45 1.68 -5.25
N ILE A 119 3.38 2.38 -5.57
CA ILE A 119 2.19 1.83 -6.24
C ILE A 119 2.04 2.54 -7.58
N GLY A 120 1.86 1.76 -8.65
CA GLY A 120 1.60 2.25 -9.99
C GLY A 120 0.22 2.89 -10.14
N SER A 121 -0.24 3.00 -11.39
CA SER A 121 -1.52 3.60 -11.74
C SER A 121 -2.64 2.56 -11.87
N ASN A 122 -3.89 3.02 -11.86
CA ASN A 122 -5.10 2.21 -12.05
C ASN A 122 -5.25 1.06 -11.04
N CYS A 123 -4.77 1.26 -9.81
CA CYS A 123 -4.81 0.21 -8.81
C CYS A 123 -6.00 0.37 -7.86
N PHE A 124 -6.49 -0.76 -7.35
CA PHE A 124 -7.56 -0.78 -6.35
C PHE A 124 -7.15 -1.63 -5.14
N PHE A 125 -7.23 -1.02 -3.97
CA PHE A 125 -6.94 -1.68 -2.70
C PHE A 125 -8.19 -1.80 -1.85
N GLY A 126 -8.71 -3.02 -1.71
CA GLY A 126 -9.84 -3.34 -0.86
C GLY A 126 -9.62 -3.00 0.62
N GLU A 127 -10.69 -3.11 1.40
CA GLU A 127 -10.73 -2.65 2.78
C GLU A 127 -9.77 -3.43 3.68
N TYR A 128 -9.23 -2.76 4.71
CA TYR A 128 -8.37 -3.36 5.73
C TYR A 128 -7.09 -4.02 5.19
N ASN A 129 -6.62 -3.61 4.02
CA ASN A 129 -5.32 -4.04 3.52
C ASN A 129 -4.19 -3.49 4.39
N VAL A 130 -3.15 -4.29 4.60
CA VAL A 130 -1.97 -3.89 5.39
C VAL A 130 -0.70 -4.14 4.57
N ILE A 131 -0.05 -3.05 4.15
CA ILE A 131 1.19 -3.08 3.38
C ILE A 131 2.32 -2.52 4.24
N ARG A 132 3.25 -3.40 4.59
CA ARG A 132 4.40 -3.13 5.46
C ARG A 132 5.66 -2.99 4.61
N GLY A 133 6.02 -1.72 4.34
CA GLY A 133 7.08 -1.33 3.40
C GLY A 133 8.50 -1.31 3.93
N GLN A 134 8.77 -1.88 5.11
CA GLN A 134 10.08 -1.78 5.78
C GLN A 134 11.23 -2.33 4.93
N GLY A 135 11.01 -3.41 4.18
CA GLY A 135 11.98 -3.96 3.22
C GLY A 135 11.74 -3.55 1.77
N GLY A 136 10.80 -2.63 1.52
CA GLY A 136 10.41 -2.20 0.18
C GLY A 136 9.23 -3.00 -0.37
N VAL A 137 8.23 -2.29 -0.91
CA VAL A 137 7.13 -2.89 -1.67
C VAL A 137 6.94 -2.11 -2.96
N HIS A 138 7.02 -2.81 -4.08
CA HIS A 138 6.80 -2.28 -5.42
C HIS A 138 5.58 -2.95 -6.04
N ILE A 139 4.59 -2.16 -6.41
CA ILE A 139 3.36 -2.61 -7.05
C ILE A 139 3.25 -1.90 -8.39
N GLY A 140 3.09 -2.69 -9.46
CA GLY A 140 2.94 -2.21 -10.84
C GLY A 140 1.59 -1.54 -11.10
N ASN A 141 1.20 -1.48 -12.36
CA ASN A 141 -0.07 -0.89 -12.80
C ASN A 141 -1.19 -1.94 -12.86
N ASP A 142 -2.43 -1.47 -12.82
CA ASP A 142 -3.63 -2.31 -13.00
C ASP A 142 -3.70 -3.47 -11.97
N VAL A 143 -3.21 -3.22 -10.75
CA VAL A 143 -3.22 -4.22 -9.67
C VAL A 143 -4.48 -4.05 -8.81
N TYR A 144 -5.20 -5.15 -8.65
CA TYR A 144 -6.41 -5.21 -7.84
C TYR A 144 -6.21 -6.14 -6.67
N THR A 145 -6.65 -5.70 -5.49
CA THR A 145 -6.65 -6.52 -4.29
C THR A 145 -8.05 -6.56 -3.68
N GLY A 146 -8.46 -7.75 -3.23
CA GLY A 146 -9.61 -7.89 -2.34
C GLY A 146 -9.32 -7.32 -0.94
N PRO A 147 -10.30 -7.35 -0.03
CA PRO A 147 -10.10 -6.90 1.34
C PRO A 147 -9.14 -7.80 2.13
N MET A 148 -8.55 -7.22 3.18
CA MET A 148 -7.73 -7.91 4.19
C MET A 148 -6.48 -8.61 3.62
N VAL A 149 -5.93 -8.10 2.50
CA VAL A 149 -4.64 -8.52 1.97
C VAL A 149 -3.51 -7.95 2.83
N GLN A 150 -2.54 -8.79 3.16
CA GLN A 150 -1.34 -8.41 3.91
C GLN A 150 -0.09 -8.61 3.06
N MET A 151 0.77 -7.59 2.99
CA MET A 151 2.09 -7.66 2.36
C MET A 151 3.13 -7.28 3.40
N VAL A 152 3.99 -8.24 3.77
CA VAL A 152 4.96 -8.09 4.87
C VAL A 152 6.39 -8.26 4.34
N ALA A 153 7.01 -7.15 3.93
CA ALA A 153 8.34 -7.12 3.30
C ALA A 153 9.52 -7.25 4.29
N VAL A 154 9.30 -7.88 5.44
CA VAL A 154 10.32 -8.18 6.45
C VAL A 154 9.99 -9.52 7.08
N ASN A 155 11.02 -10.32 7.37
CA ASN A 155 10.87 -11.53 8.17
C ASN A 155 11.90 -11.57 9.30
N HIS A 156 11.60 -12.30 10.38
CA HIS A 156 12.58 -12.53 11.42
C HIS A 156 13.55 -13.65 11.01
N VAL A 157 14.82 -13.49 11.35
CA VAL A 157 15.78 -14.61 11.32
C VAL A 157 15.48 -15.47 12.55
N TYR A 158 15.40 -16.80 12.37
CA TYR A 158 14.94 -17.73 13.41
C TYR A 158 15.70 -19.05 13.44
N GLN A 159 16.75 -19.19 12.65
CA GLN A 159 17.44 -20.47 12.43
C GLN A 159 18.26 -20.94 13.64
N ASP A 160 18.64 -20.06 14.57
CA ASP A 160 19.37 -20.44 15.79
C ASP A 160 18.41 -20.64 16.97
N PRO A 161 18.14 -21.89 17.41
CA PRO A 161 17.23 -22.15 18.51
C PRO A 161 17.80 -21.75 19.89
N ASN A 162 19.11 -21.45 19.99
CA ASN A 162 19.76 -21.09 21.26
C ASN A 162 19.76 -19.58 21.53
N ARG A 163 19.28 -18.77 20.58
CA ARG A 163 19.22 -17.31 20.70
C ARG A 163 17.77 -16.83 20.58
N PRO A 164 17.30 -15.91 21.43
CA PRO A 164 15.98 -15.31 21.26
C PRO A 164 15.83 -14.66 19.87
N ILE A 165 14.64 -14.77 19.25
CA ILE A 165 14.35 -14.20 17.91
C ILE A 165 14.74 -12.72 17.81
N ARG A 166 14.50 -11.93 18.86
CA ARG A 166 14.82 -10.49 18.90
C ARG A 166 16.31 -10.18 18.70
N GLU A 167 17.18 -11.17 18.91
CA GLU A 167 18.64 -11.03 18.82
C GLU A 167 19.20 -11.58 17.49
N GLN A 168 18.39 -12.30 16.70
CA GLN A 168 18.84 -12.95 15.47
C GLN A 168 18.78 -12.05 14.23
N GLY A 169 18.07 -10.92 14.31
CA GLY A 169 17.92 -9.97 13.22
C GLY A 169 16.71 -10.26 12.33
N ILE A 170 16.74 -9.71 11.11
CA ILE A 170 15.65 -9.78 10.14
C ILE A 170 16.18 -9.96 8.71
N THR A 171 15.35 -10.49 7.82
CA THR A 171 15.47 -10.32 6.36
C THR A 171 14.55 -9.19 5.90
N ALA A 172 14.92 -8.54 4.80
CA ALA A 172 14.18 -7.45 4.20
C ALA A 172 14.47 -7.40 2.69
N GLN A 173 14.10 -8.48 2.00
CA GLN A 173 14.31 -8.65 0.56
C GLN A 173 13.32 -7.85 -0.28
N GLY A 174 12.17 -7.48 0.30
CA GLY A 174 11.15 -6.70 -0.38
C GLY A 174 10.06 -7.56 -1.02
N ILE A 175 9.03 -6.92 -1.55
CA ILE A 175 7.96 -7.57 -2.32
C ILE A 175 7.77 -6.82 -3.64
N VAL A 176 7.64 -7.58 -4.72
CA VAL A 176 7.32 -7.04 -6.05
C VAL A 176 6.01 -7.66 -6.52
N VAL A 177 5.06 -6.82 -6.91
CA VAL A 177 3.84 -7.20 -7.63
C VAL A 177 3.90 -6.52 -8.98
N GLU A 178 3.99 -7.30 -10.05
CA GLU A 178 4.04 -6.76 -11.41
C GLU A 178 2.64 -6.32 -11.89
N ASP A 179 2.55 -5.86 -13.15
CA ASP A 179 1.31 -5.32 -13.71
C ASP A 179 0.18 -6.36 -13.84
N ASP A 180 -1.08 -5.91 -13.88
CA ASP A 180 -2.28 -6.73 -14.16
C ASP A 180 -2.41 -7.94 -13.20
N VAL A 181 -2.03 -7.76 -11.94
CA VAL A 181 -2.18 -8.80 -10.91
C VAL A 181 -3.47 -8.63 -10.15
N TRP A 182 -4.20 -9.73 -9.96
CA TRP A 182 -5.36 -9.79 -9.06
C TRP A 182 -5.05 -10.63 -7.82
N ILE A 183 -5.18 -10.03 -6.64
CA ILE A 183 -4.95 -10.68 -5.36
C ILE A 183 -6.28 -10.80 -4.62
N GLY A 184 -6.76 -12.03 -4.41
CA GLY A 184 -8.01 -12.29 -3.71
C GLY A 184 -8.00 -11.85 -2.25
N ALA A 185 -9.20 -11.80 -1.65
CA ALA A 185 -9.37 -11.42 -0.25
C ALA A 185 -8.56 -12.31 0.72
N ASN A 186 -8.12 -11.77 1.85
CA ASN A 186 -7.40 -12.49 2.91
C ASN A 186 -6.10 -13.18 2.45
N VAL A 187 -5.44 -12.68 1.40
CA VAL A 187 -4.14 -13.19 0.97
C VAL A 187 -3.01 -12.59 1.82
N THR A 188 -2.01 -13.40 2.16
CA THR A 188 -0.75 -12.91 2.77
C THR A 188 0.42 -13.13 1.81
N VAL A 189 1.21 -12.09 1.56
CA VAL A 189 2.46 -12.14 0.78
C VAL A 189 3.63 -11.82 1.71
N VAL A 190 4.63 -12.69 1.73
CA VAL A 190 5.80 -12.55 2.64
C VAL A 190 7.03 -12.00 1.92
N ASP A 191 8.01 -11.58 2.72
CA ASP A 191 9.30 -11.05 2.28
C ASP A 191 10.01 -11.93 1.22
N GLY A 192 10.56 -11.28 0.19
CA GLY A 192 11.33 -11.90 -0.88
C GLY A 192 10.51 -12.48 -2.04
N VAL A 193 9.22 -12.12 -2.14
CA VAL A 193 8.32 -12.65 -3.18
C VAL A 193 8.13 -11.65 -4.32
N THR A 194 8.20 -12.17 -5.55
CA THR A 194 7.72 -11.54 -6.77
C THR A 194 6.45 -12.24 -7.28
N ILE A 195 5.36 -11.49 -7.45
CA ILE A 195 4.14 -11.96 -8.14
C ILE A 195 4.18 -11.45 -9.58
N GLY A 196 4.41 -12.35 -10.52
CA GLY A 196 4.59 -12.03 -11.92
C GLY A 196 3.32 -11.53 -12.62
N LYS A 197 3.52 -10.76 -13.68
CA LYS A 197 2.50 -10.04 -14.43
C LYS A 197 1.31 -10.91 -14.81
N GLY A 198 0.10 -10.35 -14.72
CA GLY A 198 -1.11 -11.03 -15.17
C GLY A 198 -1.56 -12.18 -14.26
N SER A 199 -0.93 -12.38 -13.10
CA SER A 199 -1.23 -13.51 -12.22
C SER A 199 -2.45 -13.25 -11.34
N ILE A 200 -3.09 -14.34 -10.92
CA ILE A 200 -4.22 -14.34 -9.99
C ILE A 200 -3.83 -15.15 -8.76
N ILE A 201 -3.94 -14.54 -7.58
CA ILE A 201 -3.81 -15.24 -6.30
C ILE A 201 -5.20 -15.45 -5.72
N GLY A 202 -5.61 -16.70 -5.53
CA GLY A 202 -6.91 -17.02 -4.95
C GLY A 202 -7.03 -16.57 -3.50
N ALA A 203 -8.25 -16.24 -3.08
CA ALA A 203 -8.55 -15.79 -1.73
C ALA A 203 -8.05 -16.77 -0.64
N GLY A 204 -7.61 -16.24 0.50
CA GLY A 204 -7.13 -17.01 1.65
C GLY A 204 -5.76 -17.67 1.47
N SER A 205 -5.03 -17.36 0.39
CA SER A 205 -3.73 -17.97 0.12
C SER A 205 -2.57 -17.30 0.87
N VAL A 206 -1.49 -18.03 1.13
CA VAL A 206 -0.23 -17.48 1.65
C VAL A 206 0.88 -17.67 0.64
N VAL A 207 1.33 -16.58 0.03
CA VAL A 207 2.38 -16.57 -0.99
C VAL A 207 3.74 -16.49 -0.31
N THR A 208 4.49 -17.61 -0.36
CA THR A 208 5.80 -17.74 0.29
C THR A 208 6.97 -17.84 -0.67
N ARG A 209 6.70 -17.83 -1.98
CA ARG A 209 7.67 -17.97 -3.08
C ARG A 209 7.15 -17.23 -4.30
N ASP A 210 8.04 -16.91 -5.22
CA ASP A 210 7.69 -16.26 -6.48
C ASP A 210 6.58 -17.01 -7.23
N ILE A 211 5.69 -16.23 -7.83
CA ILE A 211 4.61 -16.70 -8.68
C ILE A 211 4.94 -16.31 -10.12
N PRO A 212 5.16 -17.28 -11.04
CA PRO A 212 5.47 -16.97 -12.42
C PRO A 212 4.36 -16.15 -13.11
N PRO A 213 4.67 -15.32 -14.11
CA PRO A 213 3.67 -14.55 -14.85
C PRO A 213 2.51 -15.40 -15.39
N TYR A 214 1.33 -14.79 -15.46
CA TYR A 214 0.06 -15.38 -15.91
C TYR A 214 -0.34 -16.65 -15.14
N SER A 215 0.10 -16.80 -13.89
CA SER A 215 -0.28 -17.94 -13.07
C SER A 215 -1.61 -17.71 -12.37
N ILE A 216 -2.43 -18.74 -12.25
CA ILE A 216 -3.45 -18.82 -11.20
C ILE A 216 -2.84 -19.64 -10.07
N ALA A 217 -2.69 -19.06 -8.89
CA ALA A 217 -2.08 -19.70 -7.73
C ALA A 217 -3.01 -19.66 -6.51
N VAL A 218 -3.09 -20.77 -5.77
CA VAL A 218 -3.98 -20.90 -4.59
C VAL A 218 -3.32 -21.71 -3.47
N GLY A 219 -3.77 -21.51 -2.23
CA GLY A 219 -3.45 -22.34 -1.07
C GLY A 219 -2.41 -21.75 -0.11
N THR A 220 -2.03 -22.54 0.90
CA THR A 220 -1.08 -22.15 1.96
C THR A 220 -0.05 -23.29 2.15
N PRO A 221 1.15 -23.19 1.53
CA PRO A 221 1.61 -22.09 0.67
C PRO A 221 0.92 -22.10 -0.71
N ALA A 222 0.83 -20.92 -1.32
CA ALA A 222 0.24 -20.72 -2.64
C ALA A 222 1.05 -21.47 -3.69
N LYS A 223 0.38 -22.24 -4.54
CA LYS A 223 1.00 -22.97 -5.65
C LYS A 223 0.25 -22.68 -6.94
N ARG A 224 0.99 -22.51 -8.03
CA ARG A 224 0.42 -22.40 -9.38
C ARG A 224 -0.41 -23.65 -9.69
N VAL A 225 -1.68 -23.47 -9.99
CA VAL A 225 -2.60 -24.53 -10.40
C VAL A 225 -2.93 -24.48 -11.89
N LYS A 226 -2.80 -23.30 -12.53
CA LYS A 226 -3.15 -23.13 -13.94
C LYS A 226 -2.41 -21.95 -14.59
N ASP A 227 -2.28 -21.98 -15.91
CA ASP A 227 -1.97 -20.78 -16.71
C ASP A 227 -3.26 -20.00 -17.02
N ARG A 228 -3.32 -18.71 -16.67
CA ARG A 228 -4.46 -17.84 -16.97
C ARG A 228 -4.74 -17.77 -18.47
N ARG A 229 -3.70 -17.86 -19.32
CA ARG A 229 -3.84 -17.77 -20.80
C ARG A 229 -4.52 -18.99 -21.41
N GLU A 230 -4.55 -20.13 -20.73
CA GLU A 230 -5.31 -21.30 -21.20
C GLU A 230 -6.83 -21.09 -21.11
N LEU A 231 -7.31 -20.12 -20.32
CA LEU A 231 -8.74 -19.79 -20.22
C LEU A 231 -9.24 -18.95 -21.39
N SER A 232 -8.38 -18.12 -22.00
CA SER A 232 -8.79 -17.19 -23.06
C SER A 232 -9.27 -17.88 -24.33
N ASN A 233 -8.92 -19.15 -24.52
CA ASN A 233 -9.19 -19.89 -25.76
C ASN A 233 -10.51 -20.67 -25.73
N ASN A 234 -11.08 -20.94 -24.55
CA ASN A 234 -12.15 -21.92 -24.43
C ASN A 234 -13.48 -21.43 -23.83
N ASN A 235 -13.54 -20.25 -23.18
CA ASN A 235 -14.79 -19.65 -22.68
C ASN A 235 -14.51 -18.23 -22.16
N ARG A 236 -14.55 -17.20 -23.01
CA ARG A 236 -14.60 -15.81 -22.50
C ARG A 236 -15.97 -15.57 -21.89
N GLN A 237 -16.00 -15.18 -20.63
CA GLN A 237 -17.21 -14.63 -20.03
C GLN A 237 -17.33 -13.18 -20.52
N ASP A 238 -18.33 -12.91 -21.37
CA ASP A 238 -18.68 -11.53 -21.73
C ASP A 238 -19.37 -10.90 -20.50
N ALA A 239 -18.55 -10.29 -19.63
CA ALA A 239 -19.07 -9.51 -18.52
C ALA A 239 -19.75 -8.25 -19.08
N GLY A 240 -21.01 -8.00 -18.70
CA GLY A 240 -21.70 -6.74 -19.02
C GLY A 240 -21.44 -5.62 -18.01
N ILE A 241 -20.75 -5.93 -16.91
CA ILE A 241 -20.41 -5.01 -15.83
C ILE A 241 -18.90 -4.98 -15.73
N PHE A 242 -18.33 -3.83 -16.04
CA PHE A 242 -16.92 -3.55 -15.83
C PHE A 242 -16.80 -2.60 -14.64
N PHE A 243 -15.64 -2.59 -14.00
CA PHE A 243 -15.31 -1.54 -13.05
C PHE A 243 -15.23 -0.14 -13.73
N GLY A 244 -15.43 -0.08 -15.05
CA GLY A 244 -15.22 1.09 -15.90
C GLY A 244 -13.72 1.37 -16.07
N GLU A 245 -13.39 2.46 -16.75
CA GLU A 245 -12.22 3.22 -16.32
C GLU A 245 -12.57 3.80 -14.93
N LEU A 246 -11.65 3.85 -13.97
CA LEU A 246 -11.91 4.44 -12.64
C LEU A 246 -12.41 5.91 -12.73
N GLU A 247 -12.23 6.53 -13.90
CA GLU A 247 -12.75 7.83 -14.32
C GLU A 247 -14.28 7.83 -14.58
N GLU A 248 -14.89 6.71 -14.94
CA GLU A 248 -16.35 6.59 -15.16
C GLU A 248 -17.16 6.62 -13.85
N ILE A 249 -16.51 6.42 -12.68
CA ILE A 249 -17.11 6.67 -11.36
C ILE A 249 -17.45 8.18 -11.18
N GLN A 250 -16.91 9.06 -12.04
CA GLN A 250 -17.15 10.51 -12.03
C GLN A 250 -18.37 10.95 -12.86
N ARG A 251 -19.14 10.04 -13.47
CA ARG A 251 -20.39 10.36 -14.20
C ARG A 251 -21.63 10.02 -13.38
#